data_AF-A0A6A4ZHG6-F1
#
_entry.id   AF-A0A6A4ZHG6-F1
#
_cell.length_a   1.000
_cell.length_b   1.000
_cell.length_c   1.000
_cell.angle_alpha   90.00
_cell.angle_beta   90.00
_cell.angle_gamma   90.00
#
_symmetry.space_group_name_H-M   'P 1'
#
loop_
_entity.id
_entity.type
_entity.pdbx_description
1 polymer ?
#
loop_
_entity_poly.entity_id
_entity_poly.type
_entity_poly.pdbx_seq_one_letter_code
_entity_poly.pdbx_strand_id
1 'polypeptide(L)'
;MSAKITPQAFTDESTLSPKLRIASASFNLWAVGITVVIGGQYFSWNGGLVAGTVSFGLATFFMGSAYFCMCLCMAEMSSMVPFEGGAFGLARCTWGFYYGFIVGCCESIQYILYVTCSFVSLGRMVPTFWPWINDFPYVSWAISYVVACVML
;
A
#
# COMPACT_ATOMS: atom_id res chain seq x y z
N MET A 1 33.18 -28.67 9.43
CA MET A 1 32.58 -27.68 10.35
C MET A 1 32.74 -26.30 9.73
N SER A 2 31.66 -25.52 9.70
CA SER A 2 31.55 -24.14 9.20
C SER A 2 31.08 -23.96 7.74
N ALA A 3 29.78 -24.19 7.53
CA ALA A 3 29.03 -23.56 6.46
C ALA A 3 28.92 -22.06 6.79
N LYS A 4 29.55 -21.21 5.97
CA LYS A 4 29.37 -19.76 6.04
C LYS A 4 27.97 -19.43 5.52
N ILE A 5 27.10 -19.03 6.44
CA ILE A 5 25.85 -18.33 6.15
C ILE A 5 26.25 -16.91 5.74
N THR A 6 26.16 -16.61 4.44
CA THR A 6 26.32 -15.24 3.93
C THR A 6 24.91 -14.67 3.71
N PRO A 7 24.55 -13.53 4.33
CA PRO A 7 23.23 -12.96 4.19
C PRO A 7 23.08 -12.23 2.84
N GLN A 8 21.99 -12.53 2.14
CA GLN A 8 21.26 -11.66 1.20
C GLN A 8 22.09 -10.96 0.11
N ALA A 9 22.36 -11.69 -0.97
CA ALA A 9 22.64 -11.07 -2.27
C ALA A 9 21.32 -10.51 -2.83
N PHE A 10 21.18 -9.19 -2.83
CA PHE A 10 20.37 -8.49 -3.82
C PHE A 10 20.95 -8.90 -5.18
N THR A 11 20.30 -9.84 -5.86
CA THR A 11 20.81 -10.45 -7.09
C THR A 11 21.10 -9.36 -8.11
N ASP A 12 22.36 -9.27 -8.53
CA ASP A 12 22.84 -8.35 -9.56
C ASP A 12 22.15 -8.70 -10.90
N GLU A 13 20.97 -8.10 -11.15
CA GLU A 13 20.11 -8.40 -12.30
C GLU A 13 20.86 -8.24 -13.63
N SER A 14 21.96 -7.48 -13.64
CA SER A 14 22.83 -7.22 -14.78
C SER A 14 23.46 -8.48 -15.41
N THR A 15 23.59 -9.57 -14.65
CA THR A 15 24.18 -10.85 -15.12
C THR A 15 23.15 -11.90 -15.53
N LEU A 16 21.88 -11.63 -15.28
CA LEU A 16 20.80 -12.60 -15.39
C LEU A 16 20.31 -12.72 -16.84
N SER A 17 19.90 -13.93 -17.27
CA SER A 17 19.31 -14.11 -18.61
C SER A 17 18.00 -13.31 -18.74
N PRO A 18 17.62 -12.82 -19.94
CA PRO A 18 16.45 -11.94 -20.11
C PRO A 18 15.15 -12.51 -19.56
N LYS A 19 14.93 -13.83 -19.73
CA LYS A 19 13.75 -14.54 -19.21
C LYS A 19 13.69 -14.53 -17.69
N LEU A 20 14.84 -14.66 -17.03
CA LEU A 20 14.92 -14.73 -15.59
C LEU A 20 14.75 -13.33 -14.95
N ARG A 21 15.17 -12.25 -15.64
CA ARG A 21 14.90 -10.86 -15.19
C ARG A 21 13.41 -10.57 -15.16
N ILE A 22 12.71 -10.91 -16.24
CA ILE A 22 11.25 -10.72 -16.32
C ILE A 22 10.54 -11.54 -15.24
N ALA A 23 10.97 -12.79 -15.00
CA ALA A 23 10.39 -13.61 -13.94
C ALA A 23 10.62 -13.01 -12.54
N SER A 24 11.82 -12.50 -12.27
CA SER A 24 12.15 -11.84 -11.00
C SER A 24 11.36 -10.54 -10.82
N ALA A 25 11.25 -9.72 -11.87
CA ALA A 25 10.46 -8.49 -11.86
C ALA A 25 8.97 -8.77 -11.59
N SER A 26 8.39 -9.78 -12.25
CA SER A 26 7.00 -10.19 -12.01
C SER A 26 6.76 -10.67 -10.57
N PHE A 27 7.70 -11.42 -10.01
CA PHE A 27 7.60 -11.87 -8.61
C PHE A 27 7.70 -10.70 -7.63
N ASN A 28 8.63 -9.77 -7.88
CA ASN A 28 8.79 -8.57 -7.07
C ASN A 28 7.53 -7.68 -7.10
N LEU A 29 6.93 -7.47 -8.29
CA LEU A 29 5.69 -6.71 -8.43
C LEU A 29 4.52 -7.36 -7.68
N TRP A 30 4.41 -8.69 -7.75
CA TRP A 30 3.41 -9.45 -7.01
C TRP A 30 3.59 -9.31 -5.49
N ALA A 31 4.83 -9.43 -5.00
CA ALA A 31 5.14 -9.29 -3.59
C ALA A 31 4.81 -7.87 -3.06
N VAL A 32 5.20 -6.83 -3.80
CA VAL A 32 4.86 -5.43 -3.45
C VAL A 32 3.34 -5.23 -3.40
N GLY A 33 2.62 -5.73 -4.40
CA GLY A 33 1.15 -5.62 -4.42
C GLY A 33 0.49 -6.25 -3.18
N ILE A 34 0.94 -7.44 -2.77
CA ILE A 34 0.41 -8.11 -1.57
C ILE A 34 0.73 -7.33 -0.31
N THR A 35 1.98 -6.87 -0.15
CA THR A 35 2.40 -6.13 1.04
C THR A 35 1.60 -4.83 1.21
N VAL A 36 1.36 -4.09 0.13
CA VAL A 36 0.58 -2.84 0.17
C VAL A 36 -0.89 -3.10 0.56
N VAL A 37 -1.53 -4.13 -0.01
CA VAL A 37 -2.95 -4.44 0.27
C VAL A 37 -3.12 -4.93 1.70
N ILE A 38 -2.29 -5.88 2.13
CA ILE A 38 -2.38 -6.46 3.48
C ILE A 38 -2.09 -5.39 4.55
N GLY A 39 -1.10 -4.52 4.31
CA GLY A 39 -0.75 -3.43 5.24
C GLY A 39 -1.92 -2.48 5.56
N GLY A 40 -2.85 -2.25 4.62
CA GLY A 40 -4.00 -1.37 4.82
C GLY A 40 -5.17 -1.98 5.60
N GLN A 41 -5.31 -3.31 5.63
CA GLN A 41 -6.50 -3.98 6.18
C GLN A 41 -6.40 -4.30 7.68
N TYR A 42 -5.22 -4.18 8.29
CA TYR A 42 -4.97 -4.67 9.65
C TYR A 42 -5.75 -3.94 10.77
N PHE A 43 -6.16 -2.68 10.57
CA PHE A 43 -6.67 -1.87 11.67
C PHE A 43 -8.20 -1.85 11.80
N SER A 44 -8.94 -2.08 10.71
CA SER A 44 -10.35 -1.67 10.63
C SER A 44 -11.37 -2.80 10.76
N TRP A 45 -10.92 -4.06 10.77
CA TRP A 45 -11.82 -5.23 10.85
C TRP A 45 -12.57 -5.30 12.18
N ASN A 46 -11.92 -4.95 13.30
CA ASN A 46 -12.53 -4.98 14.64
C ASN A 46 -13.77 -4.07 14.74
N GLY A 47 -13.72 -2.87 14.16
CA GLY A 47 -14.87 -1.95 14.14
C GLY A 47 -16.05 -2.50 13.33
N GLY A 48 -15.78 -3.20 12.24
CA GLY A 48 -16.79 -3.87 11.43
C GLY A 48 -17.46 -5.05 12.15
N LEU A 49 -16.68 -5.83 12.89
CA LEU A 49 -17.18 -6.96 13.69
C LEU A 49 -18.15 -6.53 14.80
N VAL A 50 -17.90 -5.38 15.43
CA VAL A 50 -18.80 -4.79 16.44
C VAL A 50 -20.15 -4.39 15.84
N ALA A 51 -20.18 -3.99 14.56
CA ALA A 51 -21.42 -3.65 13.86
C ALA A 51 -22.24 -4.87 13.41
N GLY A 52 -21.68 -6.08 13.48
CA GLY A 52 -22.34 -7.35 13.16
C GLY A 52 -21.54 -8.21 12.17
N THR A 53 -21.46 -9.51 12.44
CA THR A 53 -20.66 -10.46 11.65
C THR A 53 -21.23 -10.68 10.23
N VAL A 54 -22.54 -10.82 10.11
CA VAL A 54 -23.22 -11.07 8.81
C VAL A 54 -23.20 -9.83 7.93
N SER A 55 -23.48 -8.64 8.51
CA SER A 55 -23.45 -7.36 7.80
C SER A 55 -22.03 -7.03 7.31
N PHE A 56 -21.00 -7.24 8.15
CA PHE A 56 -19.61 -7.05 7.78
C PHE A 56 -19.14 -8.02 6.69
N GLY A 57 -19.52 -9.30 6.77
CA GLY A 57 -19.18 -10.29 5.76
C GLY A 57 -19.76 -9.95 4.38
N LEU A 58 -21.03 -9.53 4.35
CA LEU A 58 -21.69 -9.14 3.10
C LEU A 58 -21.09 -7.84 2.52
N ALA A 59 -20.83 -6.83 3.36
CA ALA A 59 -20.18 -5.59 2.93
C ALA A 59 -18.78 -5.86 2.34
N THR A 60 -17.99 -6.72 2.99
CA THR A 60 -16.65 -7.10 2.53
C THR A 60 -16.72 -7.84 1.19
N PHE A 61 -17.71 -8.71 1.00
CA PHE A 61 -17.90 -9.42 -0.27
C PHE A 61 -18.25 -8.48 -1.43
N PHE A 62 -19.17 -7.54 -1.25
CA PHE A 62 -19.54 -6.57 -2.28
C PHE A 62 -18.41 -5.59 -2.59
N MET A 63 -17.70 -5.10 -1.58
CA MET A 63 -16.54 -4.23 -1.80
C MET A 63 -15.38 -4.98 -2.47
N GLY A 64 -15.16 -6.24 -2.08
CA GLY A 64 -14.15 -7.10 -2.68
C GLY A 64 -14.42 -7.40 -4.15
N SER A 65 -15.67 -7.66 -4.53
CA SER A 65 -16.03 -7.90 -5.94
C SER A 65 -15.93 -6.63 -6.80
N ALA A 66 -16.33 -5.47 -6.26
CA ALA A 66 -16.15 -4.19 -6.92
C ALA A 66 -14.66 -3.86 -7.13
N TYR A 67 -13.81 -4.09 -6.12
CA TYR A 67 -12.37 -3.93 -6.22
C TYR A 67 -11.74 -4.88 -7.25
N PHE A 68 -12.16 -6.15 -7.26
CA PHE A 68 -11.70 -7.12 -8.25
C PHE A 68 -12.04 -6.70 -9.68
N CYS A 69 -13.25 -6.21 -9.92
CA CYS A 69 -13.66 -5.66 -11.21
C CYS A 69 -12.79 -4.45 -11.61
N MET A 70 -12.55 -3.52 -10.69
CA MET A 70 -11.67 -2.36 -10.91
C MET A 70 -10.25 -2.80 -11.29
N CYS A 71 -9.69 -3.83 -10.63
CA CYS A 71 -8.38 -4.39 -10.96
C CYS A 71 -8.33 -4.99 -12.37
N LEU A 72 -9.39 -5.68 -12.81
CA LEU A 72 -9.47 -6.20 -14.19
C LEU A 72 -9.47 -5.06 -15.22
N CYS A 73 -10.25 -4.00 -14.99
CA CYS A 73 -10.24 -2.82 -15.86
C CYS A 73 -8.85 -2.16 -15.92
N MET A 74 -8.17 -2.03 -14.78
CA MET A 74 -6.80 -1.49 -14.74
C MET A 74 -5.79 -2.40 -15.44
N ALA A 75 -5.96 -3.72 -15.36
CA ALA A 75 -5.10 -4.69 -16.05
C ALA A 75 -5.24 -4.57 -17.58
N GLU A 76 -6.46 -4.43 -18.10
CA GLU A 76 -6.69 -4.20 -19.53
C GLU A 76 -6.05 -2.89 -20.01
N MET A 77 -6.23 -1.80 -19.26
CA MET A 77 -5.62 -0.51 -19.60
C MET A 77 -4.09 -0.56 -19.55
N SER A 78 -3.50 -1.16 -18.52
CA SER A 78 -2.04 -1.27 -18.35
C SER A 78 -1.37 -2.04 -19.50
N SER A 79 -2.06 -3.02 -20.08
CA SER A 79 -1.56 -3.75 -21.25
C SER A 79 -1.52 -2.92 -22.54
N MET A 80 -2.34 -1.87 -22.64
CA MET A 80 -2.48 -1.04 -23.84
C MET A 80 -1.53 0.16 -23.88
N VAL A 81 -1.07 0.66 -22.72
CA VAL A 81 -0.26 1.88 -22.62
C VAL A 81 1.05 1.62 -21.88
N PRO A 82 2.19 1.54 -22.59
CA PRO A 82 3.49 1.19 -22.01
C PRO A 82 4.20 2.42 -21.42
N PHE A 83 3.53 3.16 -20.53
CA PHE A 83 4.16 4.26 -19.79
C PHE A 83 3.77 4.26 -18.31
N GLU A 84 4.71 4.61 -17.45
CA GLU A 84 4.53 4.72 -16.00
C GLU A 84 3.82 6.04 -15.68
N GLY A 85 2.48 6.02 -15.59
CA GLY A 85 1.69 7.24 -15.32
C GLY A 85 0.53 7.08 -14.35
N GLY A 86 0.18 5.86 -13.95
CA GLY A 86 -0.97 5.60 -13.07
C GLY A 86 -2.28 6.20 -13.59
N ALA A 87 -3.23 6.46 -12.68
CA ALA A 87 -4.53 7.05 -13.02
C ALA A 87 -4.41 8.45 -13.66
N PHE A 88 -3.43 9.26 -13.23
CA PHE A 88 -3.13 10.57 -13.79
C PHE A 88 -2.76 10.49 -15.28
N GLY A 89 -1.82 9.61 -15.63
CA GLY A 89 -1.38 9.42 -17.00
C GLY A 89 -2.50 8.89 -17.90
N LEU A 90 -3.29 7.95 -17.40
CA LEU A 90 -4.49 7.46 -18.09
C LEU A 90 -5.50 8.58 -18.35
N ALA A 91 -5.78 9.42 -17.36
CA ALA A 91 -6.70 10.55 -17.49
C ALA A 91 -6.20 11.59 -18.51
N ARG A 92 -4.88 11.82 -18.57
CA ARG A 92 -4.27 12.72 -19.57
C ARG A 92 -4.41 12.19 -21.00
N CYS A 93 -4.29 10.88 -21.21
CA CYS A 93 -4.41 10.25 -22.52
C CYS A 93 -5.86 10.16 -23.02
N THR A 94 -6.83 10.04 -22.11
CA THR A 94 -8.25 9.80 -22.47
C THR A 94 -9.10 11.08 -22.47
N TRP A 95 -8.95 11.94 -21.46
CA TRP A 95 -9.80 13.12 -21.25
C TRP A 95 -9.09 14.46 -21.50
N GLY A 96 -7.79 14.46 -21.80
CA GLY A 96 -7.03 15.68 -22.11
C GLY A 96 -6.41 16.37 -20.89
N PHE A 97 -6.01 17.64 -21.02
CA PHE A 97 -5.14 18.32 -20.03
C PHE A 97 -5.87 18.66 -18.73
N TYR A 98 -7.06 19.24 -18.83
CA TYR A 98 -7.81 19.73 -17.69
C TYR A 98 -8.19 18.61 -16.71
N TYR A 99 -8.76 17.52 -17.22
CA TYR A 99 -9.17 16.38 -16.39
C TYR A 99 -7.97 15.64 -15.80
N GLY A 100 -6.88 15.49 -16.54
CA GLY A 100 -5.66 14.92 -15.97
C GLY A 100 -5.09 15.77 -14.84
N PHE A 101 -5.09 17.11 -14.94
CA PHE A 101 -4.66 17.96 -13.82
C PHE A 101 -5.51 17.74 -12.56
N ILE A 102 -6.84 17.70 -12.70
CA ILE A 102 -7.75 17.45 -11.56
C ILE A 102 -7.47 16.08 -10.92
N VAL A 103 -7.34 15.02 -11.74
CA VAL A 103 -7.02 13.68 -11.25
C VAL A 103 -5.68 13.66 -10.52
N GLY A 104 -4.67 14.36 -11.05
CA GLY A 104 -3.36 14.49 -10.38
C GLY A 104 -3.44 15.20 -9.03
N CYS A 105 -4.24 16.26 -8.92
CA CYS A 105 -4.49 16.93 -7.64
C CYS A 105 -5.21 16.01 -6.65
N CYS A 106 -6.25 15.30 -7.09
CA CYS A 106 -6.99 14.35 -6.26
C CYS A 106 -6.09 13.20 -5.77
N GLU A 107 -5.29 12.61 -6.65
CA GLU A 107 -4.32 11.56 -6.31
C GLU A 107 -3.30 12.07 -5.28
N SER A 108 -2.78 13.29 -5.45
CA SER A 108 -1.84 13.89 -4.49
C SER A 108 -2.47 14.03 -3.10
N ILE A 109 -3.71 14.51 -3.03
CA ILE A 109 -4.45 14.62 -1.77
C ILE A 109 -4.70 13.24 -1.17
N GLN A 110 -5.08 12.25 -1.99
CA GLN A 110 -5.29 10.87 -1.56
C GLN A 110 -4.04 10.27 -0.93
N TYR A 111 -2.87 10.43 -1.55
CA TYR A 111 -1.61 9.92 -0.99
C TYR A 111 -1.23 10.60 0.33
N ILE A 112 -1.43 11.92 0.45
CA ILE A 112 -1.21 12.65 1.71
C ILE A 112 -2.15 12.13 2.81
N LEU A 113 -3.43 11.98 2.51
CA LEU A 113 -4.42 11.45 3.45
C LEU A 113 -4.11 10.01 3.84
N TYR A 114 -3.70 9.17 2.90
CA TYR A 114 -3.32 7.78 3.16
C TYR A 114 -2.17 7.69 4.17
N VAL A 115 -1.08 8.43 3.94
CA VAL A 115 0.06 8.46 4.87
C VAL A 115 -0.34 9.02 6.24
N THR A 116 -1.16 10.08 6.25
CA THR A 116 -1.67 10.69 7.49
C THR A 116 -2.51 9.70 8.31
N CYS A 117 -3.45 9.01 7.68
CA CYS A 117 -4.30 8.02 8.34
C CYS A 117 -3.51 6.83 8.89
N SER A 118 -2.51 6.36 8.14
CA SER A 118 -1.60 5.30 8.59
C SER A 118 -0.79 5.74 9.81
N PHE A 119 -0.27 6.98 9.80
CA PHE A 119 0.49 7.52 10.93
C PHE A 119 -0.36 7.69 12.20
N VAL A 120 -1.58 8.21 12.06
CA VAL A 120 -2.53 8.31 13.20
C VAL A 120 -2.87 6.94 13.75
N SER A 121 -3.06 5.94 12.89
CA SER A 121 -3.32 4.56 13.30
C SER A 121 -2.15 3.98 14.10
N LEU A 122 -0.91 4.18 13.62
CA LEU A 122 0.31 3.79 14.34
C LEU A 122 0.44 4.51 15.70
N GLY A 123 0.21 5.82 15.74
CA GLY A 123 0.24 6.60 16.98
C GLY A 123 -0.74 6.10 18.04
N ARG A 124 -1.90 5.58 17.61
CA ARG A 124 -2.89 4.96 18.50
C ARG A 124 -2.48 3.58 19.02
N MET A 125 -1.54 2.89 18.35
CA MET A 125 -1.03 1.59 18.82
C MET A 125 0.05 1.73 19.89
N VAL A 126 0.79 2.84 19.92
CA VAL A 126 1.88 3.06 20.90
C VAL A 126 1.39 2.92 22.36
N PRO A 127 0.26 3.52 22.78
CA PRO A 127 -0.26 3.35 24.13
C PRO A 127 -0.73 1.92 24.46
N THR A 128 -0.99 1.06 23.47
CA THR A 128 -1.38 -0.34 23.68
C THR A 128 -0.20 -1.16 24.20
N PHE A 129 1.02 -0.88 23.74
CA PHE A 129 2.23 -1.54 24.24
C PHE A 129 2.74 -0.94 25.54
N TRP A 130 2.50 0.36 25.74
CA TRP A 130 3.10 1.12 26.82
C TRP A 130 2.05 2.01 27.51
N PRO A 131 1.29 1.44 28.47
CA PRO A 131 0.09 2.07 29.01
C PRO A 131 0.32 3.40 29.71
N TRP A 132 1.53 3.65 30.21
CA TRP A 132 1.85 4.90 30.93
C TRP A 132 2.04 6.13 30.03
N ILE A 133 2.10 5.94 28.70
CA ILE A 133 2.18 7.03 27.72
C ILE A 133 0.78 7.60 27.39
N ASN A 134 -0.30 6.95 27.86
CA ASN A 134 -1.67 7.38 27.56
C ASN A 134 -1.98 8.81 28.04
N ASP A 135 -1.40 9.22 29.18
CA ASP A 135 -1.60 10.55 29.76
C ASP A 135 -0.87 11.66 28.98
N PHE A 136 0.07 11.32 28.09
CA PHE A 136 0.85 12.27 27.29
C PHE A 136 0.69 12.00 25.78
N PRO A 137 -0.44 12.43 25.18
CA PRO A 137 -0.73 12.15 23.77
C PRO A 137 0.27 12.78 22.79
N TYR A 138 0.95 13.88 23.16
CA TYR A 138 1.99 14.48 22.33
C TYR A 138 3.28 13.63 22.29
N VAL A 139 3.56 12.89 23.35
CA VAL A 139 4.77 12.03 23.45
C VAL A 139 4.62 10.79 22.58
N SER A 140 3.42 10.19 22.52
CA SER A 140 3.17 9.05 21.62
C SER A 140 3.33 9.43 20.14
N TRP A 141 2.89 10.63 19.76
CA TRP A 141 3.05 11.17 18.40
C TRP A 141 4.53 11.43 18.06
N ALA A 142 5.29 11.99 18.99
CA ALA A 142 6.72 12.22 18.79
C ALA A 142 7.47 10.89 18.63
N ILE A 143 7.14 9.88 19.44
CA ILE A 143 7.75 8.54 19.33
C ILE A 143 7.41 7.89 18.00
N SER A 144 6.14 7.91 17.56
CA SER A 144 5.76 7.35 16.27
C SER A 144 6.44 8.08 15.12
N TYR A 145 6.65 9.40 15.23
CA TYR A 145 7.38 10.19 14.24
C TYR A 145 8.84 9.78 14.14
N VAL A 146 9.53 9.66 15.29
CA VAL A 146 10.93 9.22 15.33
C VAL A 146 11.08 7.81 14.77
N VAL A 147 10.20 6.88 15.12
CA VAL A 147 10.23 5.50 14.59
C VAL A 147 10.02 5.50 13.08
N ALA A 148 9.07 6.27 12.57
CA ALA A 148 8.83 6.38 11.13
C ALA A 148 10.05 6.96 10.39
N CYS A 149 10.71 7.97 10.94
CA CYS A 149 11.92 8.56 10.36
C CYS A 149 13.14 7.62 10.39
N VAL A 150 13.25 6.74 11.39
CA VAL A 150 14.37 5.77 11.49
C VAL A 150 14.19 4.59 10.53
N MET A 151 12.95 4.26 10.17
CA MET A 151 12.64 3.16 9.23
C MET A 151 12.57 3.58 7.76
N LEU A 152 12.61 4.89 7.47
CA LEU A 152 12.75 5.48 6.15
C LEU A 152 14.21 5.48 5.71
#